data_AF-A0A8J8FPV6-F1
#
_entry.id   AF-A0A8J8FPV6-F1
#
_cell.length_a   1.000
_cell.length_b   1.000
_cell.length_c   1.000
_cell.angle_alpha   90.00
_cell.angle_beta   90.00
_cell.angle_gamma   90.00
#
_symmetry.space_group_name_H-M   'P 1'
#
loop_
_entity.id
_entity.type
_entity.pdbx_description
1 polymer ?
#
loop_
_entity_poly.entity_id
_entity_poly.type
_entity_poly.pdbx_seq_one_letter_code
_entity_poly.pdbx_strand_id
1 'polypeptide(L)'
;MHVLTDKELYEAIEYARNIDEETGRSVMETFQAEQPALAQTIFNVFPSLIAQQNQEMANMFMELSFDTLCVYQHAFGHAPTQTEEWLERQTALLDAELQALIPENKMNPKIREKLQSRFSERAFNEVTQMRLIEVMNESIDDYASESTNRAPFIKFTQTMIFTVIRLFSSLYSQPENK
;
A
#
# COMPACT_ATOMS: atom_id res chain seq x y z
N MET A 1 -8.08 0.74 14.98
CA MET A 1 -8.34 -0.35 14.02
C MET A 1 -8.13 -1.73 14.67
N HIS A 2 -8.95 -2.74 14.33
CA HIS A 2 -8.71 -4.16 14.66
C HIS A 2 -8.22 -4.95 13.44
N VAL A 3 -7.67 -6.16 13.64
CA VAL A 3 -7.36 -7.08 12.53
C VAL A 3 -8.67 -7.65 12.01
N LEU A 4 -8.90 -7.57 10.70
CA LEU A 4 -10.09 -8.11 10.06
C LEU A 4 -10.13 -9.62 10.18
N THR A 5 -11.29 -10.15 10.51
CA THR A 5 -11.59 -11.57 10.35
C THR A 5 -11.65 -11.93 8.86
N ASP A 6 -11.51 -13.22 8.53
CA ASP A 6 -11.63 -13.69 7.15
C ASP A 6 -12.94 -13.26 6.49
N LYS A 7 -14.03 -13.25 7.26
CA LYS A 7 -15.34 -12.82 6.78
C LYS A 7 -15.37 -11.32 6.46
N GLU A 8 -14.93 -10.47 7.39
CA GLU A 8 -14.91 -9.01 7.17
C GLU A 8 -14.00 -8.64 5.99
N LEU A 9 -12.85 -9.31 5.89
CA LEU A 9 -11.91 -9.10 4.79
C LEU A 9 -12.53 -9.52 3.46
N TYR A 10 -13.18 -10.69 3.40
CA TYR A 10 -13.86 -11.15 2.19
C TYR A 10 -14.95 -10.17 1.75
N GLU A 11 -15.82 -9.73 2.68
CA GLU A 11 -16.87 -8.76 2.40
C GLU A 11 -16.30 -7.42 1.89
N ALA A 12 -15.22 -6.93 2.50
CA ALA A 12 -14.57 -5.69 2.09
C ALA A 12 -13.90 -5.79 0.70
N ILE A 13 -13.29 -6.94 0.37
CA ILE A 13 -12.69 -7.17 -0.96
C ILE A 13 -13.76 -7.31 -2.03
N GLU A 14 -14.84 -8.06 -1.75
CA GLU A 14 -16.00 -8.15 -2.63
C GLU A 14 -16.60 -6.77 -2.88
N TYR A 15 -16.75 -5.94 -1.84
CA TYR A 15 -17.19 -4.56 -2.00
C TYR A 15 -16.26 -3.76 -2.92
N ALA A 16 -14.94 -3.79 -2.66
CA ALA A 16 -13.96 -3.04 -3.43
C ALA A 16 -13.97 -3.40 -4.92
N ARG A 17 -14.08 -4.70 -5.25
CA ARG A 17 -14.04 -5.20 -6.62
C ARG A 17 -15.34 -5.05 -7.40
N ASN A 18 -16.46 -4.76 -6.72
CA ASN A 18 -17.77 -4.59 -7.34
C ASN A 18 -18.28 -3.14 -7.28
N ILE A 19 -17.43 -2.19 -6.86
CA ILE A 19 -17.78 -0.77 -6.84
C ILE A 19 -17.98 -0.26 -8.29
N ASP A 20 -19.03 0.52 -8.51
CA ASP A 20 -19.23 1.18 -9.80
C ASP A 20 -18.29 2.38 -9.99
N GLU A 21 -18.17 2.84 -11.24
CA GLU A 21 -17.25 3.92 -11.60
C GLU A 21 -17.57 5.23 -10.88
N GLU A 22 -18.85 5.55 -10.67
CA GLU A 22 -19.27 6.79 -10.02
C GLU A 22 -18.87 6.80 -8.54
N THR A 23 -19.16 5.72 -7.84
CA THR A 23 -18.81 5.53 -6.44
C THR A 23 -17.28 5.46 -6.29
N GLY A 24 -16.60 4.75 -7.19
CA GLY A 24 -15.14 4.66 -7.17
C GLY A 24 -14.46 6.01 -7.40
N ARG A 25 -15.00 6.83 -8.31
CA ARG A 25 -14.55 8.22 -8.50
C ARG A 25 -14.75 9.05 -7.23
N SER A 26 -15.92 8.96 -6.60
CA SER A 26 -16.21 9.69 -5.36
C SER A 26 -15.26 9.31 -4.23
N VAL A 27 -14.94 8.02 -4.06
CA VAL A 27 -13.94 7.54 -3.09
C VAL A 27 -12.58 8.18 -3.35
N MET A 28 -12.14 8.19 -4.61
CA MET A 28 -10.84 8.76 -5.00
C MET A 28 -10.79 10.27 -4.77
N GLU A 29 -11.82 11.01 -5.21
CA GLU A 29 -11.89 12.47 -5.04
C GLU A 29 -11.89 12.86 -3.56
N THR A 30 -12.66 12.15 -2.74
CA THR A 30 -12.71 12.37 -1.29
C THR A 30 -11.35 12.10 -0.66
N PHE A 31 -10.72 10.97 -1.01
CA PHE A 31 -9.41 10.62 -0.46
C PHE A 31 -8.32 11.62 -0.88
N GLN A 32 -8.34 12.10 -2.12
CA GLN A 32 -7.42 13.15 -2.59
C GLN A 32 -7.62 14.48 -1.87
N ALA A 33 -8.87 14.86 -1.59
CA ALA A 33 -9.18 16.09 -0.88
C ALA A 33 -8.77 16.03 0.61
N GLU A 34 -9.04 14.90 1.26
CA GLU A 34 -8.79 14.74 2.70
C GLU A 34 -7.34 14.35 3.00
N GLN A 35 -6.69 13.61 2.11
CA GLN A 35 -5.38 12.99 2.33
C GLN A 35 -4.42 13.23 1.15
N PRO A 36 -4.21 14.50 0.72
CA PRO A 36 -3.55 14.83 -0.55
C PRO A 36 -2.11 14.30 -0.66
N ALA A 37 -1.34 14.37 0.43
CA ALA A 37 0.04 13.88 0.44
C ALA A 37 0.08 12.36 0.24
N LEU A 38 -0.77 11.63 0.96
CA LEU A 38 -0.83 10.18 0.86
C LEU A 38 -1.38 9.71 -0.49
N ALA A 39 -2.42 10.37 -1.01
CA ALA A 39 -2.94 10.12 -2.34
C ALA A 39 -1.88 10.35 -3.42
N GLN A 40 -1.12 11.45 -3.33
CA GLN A 40 0.00 11.72 -4.23
C GLN A 40 1.08 10.63 -4.16
N THR A 41 1.42 10.17 -2.97
CA THR A 41 2.42 9.10 -2.81
C THR A 41 1.94 7.78 -3.41
N ILE A 42 0.73 7.34 -3.04
CA ILE A 42 0.20 6.02 -3.42
C ILE A 42 -0.19 5.95 -4.90
N PHE A 43 -0.83 6.99 -5.44
CA PHE A 43 -1.40 6.94 -6.79
C PHE A 43 -0.58 7.66 -7.85
N ASN A 44 0.49 8.37 -7.49
CA ASN A 44 1.38 9.00 -8.47
C ASN A 44 2.85 8.59 -8.30
N VAL A 45 3.44 8.76 -7.09
CA VAL A 45 4.88 8.49 -6.89
C VAL A 45 5.20 7.00 -7.00
N PHE A 46 4.50 6.16 -6.24
CA PHE A 46 4.75 4.71 -6.22
C PHE A 46 4.53 4.04 -7.58
N PRO A 47 3.42 4.28 -8.30
CA PRO A 47 3.22 3.71 -9.62
C PRO A 47 4.29 4.19 -10.61
N SER A 48 4.72 5.46 -10.53
CA SER A 48 5.78 5.98 -11.40
C SER A 48 7.12 5.26 -11.22
N LEU A 49 7.48 4.88 -9.98
CA LEU A 49 8.68 4.10 -9.70
C LEU A 49 8.61 2.68 -10.29
N ILE A 50 7.42 2.08 -10.28
CA ILE A 50 7.18 0.77 -10.90
C ILE A 50 7.19 0.91 -12.42
N ALA A 51 6.55 1.95 -12.98
CA ALA A 51 6.42 2.20 -14.40
C ALA A 51 7.77 2.41 -15.11
N GLN A 52 8.76 2.97 -14.43
CA GLN A 52 10.14 3.06 -14.92
C GLN A 52 10.74 1.70 -15.29
N GLN A 53 10.28 0.64 -14.64
CA GLN A 53 10.75 -0.73 -14.84
C GLN A 53 9.76 -1.58 -15.63
N ASN A 54 8.45 -1.46 -15.32
CA ASN A 54 7.38 -2.19 -15.98
C ASN A 54 6.03 -1.46 -15.82
N GLN A 55 5.48 -0.95 -16.92
CA GLN A 55 4.21 -0.21 -16.94
C GLN A 55 2.99 -1.09 -16.57
N GLU A 56 2.97 -2.35 -16.98
CA GLU A 56 1.83 -3.26 -16.72
C GLU A 56 1.71 -3.54 -15.21
N MET A 57 2.83 -3.79 -14.55
CA MET A 57 2.88 -3.96 -13.10
C MET A 57 2.53 -2.67 -12.34
N ALA A 58 2.81 -1.50 -12.91
CA ALA A 58 2.40 -0.22 -12.33
C ALA A 58 0.88 -0.03 -12.39
N ASN A 59 0.25 -0.42 -13.49
CA ASN A 59 -1.20 -0.37 -13.62
C ASN A 59 -1.88 -1.31 -12.63
N MET A 60 -1.43 -2.57 -12.55
CA MET A 60 -1.90 -3.54 -11.55
C MET A 60 -1.73 -3.01 -10.13
N PHE A 61 -0.59 -2.39 -9.83
CA PHE A 61 -0.35 -1.78 -8.53
C PHE A 61 -1.35 -0.66 -8.18
N MET A 62 -1.72 0.18 -9.15
CA MET A 62 -2.73 1.22 -8.94
C MET A 62 -4.10 0.63 -8.63
N GLU A 63 -4.50 -0.42 -9.36
CA GLU A 63 -5.76 -1.15 -9.11
C GLU A 63 -5.78 -1.73 -7.68
N LEU A 64 -4.72 -2.45 -7.28
CA LEU A 64 -4.65 -3.01 -5.93
C LEU A 64 -4.55 -1.96 -4.82
N SER A 65 -3.93 -0.81 -5.11
CA SER A 65 -3.88 0.31 -4.17
C SER A 65 -5.27 0.92 -3.97
N PHE A 66 -6.08 0.98 -5.03
CA PHE A 66 -7.46 1.40 -4.96
C PHE A 66 -8.33 0.37 -4.21
N ASP A 67 -8.19 -0.93 -4.52
CA ASP A 67 -8.84 -2.01 -3.76
C ASP A 67 -8.53 -1.90 -2.27
N THR A 68 -7.26 -1.66 -1.94
CA THR A 68 -6.81 -1.47 -0.56
C THR A 68 -7.50 -0.27 0.09
N LEU A 69 -7.54 0.89 -0.58
CA LEU A 69 -8.26 2.07 -0.07
C LEU A 69 -9.74 1.73 0.21
N CYS A 70 -10.42 1.09 -0.73
CA CYS A 70 -11.82 0.70 -0.58
C CYS A 70 -12.03 -0.30 0.55
N VAL A 71 -11.16 -1.29 0.72
CA VAL A 71 -11.21 -2.26 1.83
C VAL A 71 -11.15 -1.54 3.17
N TYR A 72 -10.19 -0.63 3.34
CA TYR A 72 -10.06 0.12 4.60
C TYR A 72 -11.25 1.03 4.86
N GLN A 73 -11.75 1.74 3.83
CA GLN A 73 -12.91 2.61 3.99
C GLN A 73 -14.18 1.82 4.32
N HIS A 74 -14.37 0.66 3.68
CA HIS A 74 -15.51 -0.21 3.95
C HIS A 74 -15.47 -0.75 5.39
N ALA A 75 -14.31 -1.20 5.85
CA ALA A 75 -14.19 -1.86 7.14
C ALA A 75 -14.10 -0.89 8.34
N PHE A 76 -13.50 0.30 8.14
CA PHE A 76 -13.17 1.22 9.24
C PHE A 76 -13.77 2.62 9.07
N GLY A 77 -14.48 2.90 7.98
CA GLY A 77 -15.05 4.21 7.68
C GLY A 77 -14.04 5.15 7.01
N HIS A 78 -14.36 6.46 6.97
CA HIS A 78 -13.50 7.43 6.30
C HIS A 78 -12.09 7.52 6.92
N ALA A 79 -11.12 7.89 6.08
CA ALA A 79 -9.74 8.03 6.51
C ALA A 79 -9.61 9.13 7.57
N PRO A 80 -9.01 8.86 8.74
CA PRO A 80 -8.83 9.88 9.76
C PRO A 80 -7.94 11.02 9.26
N THR A 81 -8.23 12.25 9.70
CA THR A 81 -7.44 13.43 9.32
C THR A 81 -5.98 13.27 9.73
N GLN A 82 -5.06 13.49 8.78
CA GLN A 82 -3.63 13.44 9.05
C GLN A 82 -3.17 14.63 9.90
N THR A 83 -2.26 14.36 10.83
CA THR A 83 -1.47 15.39 11.50
C THR A 83 -0.12 15.56 10.82
N GLU A 84 0.45 16.76 10.90
CA GLU A 84 1.80 17.04 10.40
C GLU A 84 2.84 16.10 11.03
N GLU A 85 2.73 15.84 12.33
CA GLU A 85 3.60 14.88 13.05
C GLU A 85 3.48 13.45 12.49
N TRP A 86 2.27 12.99 12.16
CA TRP A 86 2.09 11.68 11.55
C TRP A 86 2.74 11.63 10.17
N LEU A 87 2.56 12.68 9.36
CA LEU A 87 3.16 12.79 8.02
C LEU A 87 4.69 12.79 8.07
N GLU A 88 5.29 13.54 8.99
CA GLU A 88 6.75 13.57 9.19
C GLU A 88 7.29 12.18 9.56
N ARG A 89 6.60 11.49 10.48
CA ARG A 89 6.96 10.12 10.87
C ARG A 89 6.87 9.18 9.68
N GLN A 90 5.78 9.21 8.90
CA GLN A 90 5.65 8.35 7.72
C GLN A 90 6.70 8.68 6.66
N THR A 91 6.99 9.95 6.42
CA THR A 91 8.00 10.37 5.42
C THR A 91 9.39 9.84 5.78
N ALA A 92 9.80 9.96 7.05
CA ALA A 92 11.09 9.43 7.50
C ALA A 92 11.18 7.90 7.40
N LEU A 93 10.05 7.19 7.60
CA LEU A 93 9.97 5.74 7.42
C LEU A 93 10.07 5.37 5.95
N LEU A 94 9.27 6.02 5.09
CA LEU A 94 9.20 5.77 3.66
C LEU A 94 10.52 6.07 2.95
N ASP A 95 11.22 7.16 3.28
CA ASP A 95 12.51 7.48 2.65
C ASP A 95 13.53 6.37 2.93
N ALA A 96 13.65 5.92 4.17
CA ALA A 96 14.54 4.81 4.50
C ALA A 96 14.17 3.50 3.77
N GLU A 97 12.88 3.26 3.53
CA GLU A 97 12.36 2.06 2.87
C GLU A 97 12.55 2.12 1.35
N LEU A 98 12.19 3.22 0.70
CA LEU A 98 12.33 3.42 -0.76
C LEU A 98 13.80 3.41 -1.19
N GLN A 99 14.69 4.02 -0.41
CA GLN A 99 16.13 4.02 -0.68
C GLN A 99 16.72 2.60 -0.73
N ALA A 100 16.16 1.66 0.04
CA ALA A 100 16.59 0.26 0.04
C ALA A 100 16.10 -0.54 -1.19
N LEU A 101 15.04 -0.07 -1.86
CA LEU A 101 14.39 -0.73 -2.99
C LEU A 101 14.87 -0.22 -4.35
N ILE A 102 15.41 1.00 -4.42
CA ILE A 102 16.00 1.55 -5.65
C ILE A 102 17.33 0.81 -5.95
N PRO A 103 17.43 0.04 -7.06
CA PRO A 103 18.62 -0.77 -7.36
C PRO A 103 19.88 0.07 -7.57
N GLU A 104 19.72 1.26 -8.17
CA GLU A 104 20.80 2.17 -8.59
C GLU A 104 21.40 2.98 -7.46
N ASN A 105 20.75 3.01 -6.29
CA ASN A 105 21.30 3.66 -5.12
C ASN A 105 22.52 2.87 -4.61
N LYS A 106 23.69 3.50 -4.65
CA LYS A 106 24.94 2.96 -4.09
C LYS A 106 24.82 2.88 -2.57
N MET A 107 24.16 1.84 -2.08
CA MET A 107 24.01 1.54 -0.67
C MET A 107 24.89 0.35 -0.29
N ASN A 108 25.46 0.38 0.92
CA ASN A 108 26.19 -0.76 1.45
C ASN A 108 25.23 -1.97 1.58
N PRO A 109 25.57 -3.16 1.06
CA PRO A 109 24.72 -4.35 1.14
C PRO A 109 24.23 -4.69 2.56
N LYS A 110 25.06 -4.49 3.59
CA LYS A 110 24.67 -4.72 4.98
C LYS A 110 23.66 -3.69 5.50
N ILE A 111 23.73 -2.45 5.00
CA ILE A 111 22.75 -1.40 5.34
C ILE A 111 21.43 -1.71 4.64
N ARG A 112 21.46 -2.14 3.38
CA ARG A 112 20.28 -2.57 2.62
C ARG A 112 19.59 -3.76 3.31
N GLU A 113 20.33 -4.79 3.68
CA GLU A 113 19.79 -5.96 4.40
C GLU A 113 19.21 -5.58 5.77
N LYS A 114 19.86 -4.66 6.50
CA LYS A 114 19.35 -4.15 7.78
C LYS A 114 18.06 -3.32 7.62
N LEU A 115 17.96 -2.52 6.55
CA LEU A 115 16.74 -1.76 6.24
C LEU A 115 15.60 -2.69 5.83
N GLN A 116 15.88 -3.71 5.00
CA GLN A 116 14.91 -4.76 4.65
C GLN A 116 14.47 -5.59 5.86
N SER A 117 15.38 -5.91 6.79
CA SER A 117 15.01 -6.62 8.03
C SER A 117 14.13 -5.76 8.93
N ARG A 118 14.46 -4.46 9.10
CA ARG A 118 13.62 -3.52 9.86
C ARG A 118 12.23 -3.32 9.26
N PHE A 119 12.14 -3.38 7.94
CA PHE A 119 10.87 -3.33 7.21
C PHE A 119 9.96 -4.50 7.62
N SER A 120 10.51 -5.72 7.63
CA SER A 120 9.82 -6.90 8.11
C SER A 120 9.48 -6.83 9.61
N GLU A 121 10.42 -6.40 10.47
CA GLU A 121 10.19 -6.32 11.92
C GLU A 121 9.12 -5.30 12.33
N ARG A 122 9.02 -4.16 11.63
CA ARG A 122 7.98 -3.15 11.91
C ARG A 122 6.58 -3.62 11.49
N ALA A 123 6.48 -4.43 10.45
CA ALA A 123 5.24 -5.11 10.06
C ALA A 123 4.56 -5.85 11.21
N PHE A 124 5.38 -6.48 12.07
CA PHE A 124 4.93 -7.28 13.20
C PHE A 124 4.55 -6.44 14.44
N ASN A 125 4.96 -5.17 14.51
CA ASN A 125 4.73 -4.31 15.67
C ASN A 125 3.54 -3.35 15.50
N GLU A 126 3.06 -3.15 14.28
CA GLU A 126 1.84 -2.40 13.96
C GLU A 126 0.67 -3.39 13.76
N VAL A 127 -0.57 -3.01 14.08
CA VAL A 127 -1.76 -3.82 13.78
C VAL A 127 -1.89 -3.88 12.26
N THR A 128 -1.26 -4.87 11.63
CA THR A 128 -1.15 -4.98 10.17
C THR A 128 -2.12 -6.05 9.65
N GLN A 129 -2.82 -5.75 8.56
CA GLN A 129 -3.76 -6.68 7.91
C GLN A 129 -3.00 -7.74 7.11
N MET A 130 -2.39 -8.72 7.79
CA MET A 130 -1.56 -9.77 7.15
C MET A 130 -2.32 -10.55 6.07
N ARG A 131 -3.58 -10.90 6.33
CA ARG A 131 -4.38 -11.66 5.35
C ARG A 131 -4.69 -10.83 4.10
N LEU A 132 -4.86 -9.50 4.24
CA LEU A 132 -4.99 -8.61 3.09
C LEU A 132 -3.70 -8.59 2.25
N ILE A 133 -2.52 -8.56 2.90
CA ILE A 133 -1.22 -8.64 2.21
C ILE A 133 -1.12 -9.93 1.40
N GLU A 134 -1.51 -11.06 1.98
CA GLU A 134 -1.51 -12.36 1.28
C GLU A 134 -2.40 -12.33 0.03
N VAL A 135 -3.64 -11.82 0.14
CA VAL A 135 -4.55 -11.73 -1.01
C VAL A 135 -4.02 -10.79 -2.10
N MET A 136 -3.42 -9.67 -1.72
CA MET A 136 -2.82 -8.74 -2.68
C MET A 136 -1.60 -9.36 -3.37
N ASN A 137 -0.77 -10.10 -2.63
CA ASN A 137 0.38 -10.80 -3.20
C ASN A 137 -0.05 -11.92 -4.15
N GLU A 138 -1.07 -12.71 -3.79
CA GLU A 138 -1.67 -13.73 -4.66
C GLU A 138 -2.18 -13.09 -5.97
N SER A 139 -2.87 -11.94 -5.88
CA SER A 139 -3.35 -11.21 -7.06
C SER A 139 -2.20 -10.73 -7.96
N ILE A 140 -1.07 -10.31 -7.37
CA ILE A 140 0.13 -9.92 -8.12
C ILE A 140 0.79 -11.13 -8.80
N ASP A 141 0.92 -12.24 -8.07
CA ASP A 141 1.54 -13.47 -8.58
C ASP A 141 0.74 -14.04 -9.75
N ASP A 142 -0.59 -14.10 -9.62
CA ASP A 142 -1.50 -14.55 -10.66
C ASP A 142 -1.38 -13.67 -11.92
N TYR A 143 -1.47 -12.35 -11.77
CA TYR A 143 -1.33 -11.39 -12.88
C TYR A 143 0.04 -11.48 -13.57
N ALA A 144 1.11 -11.65 -12.78
CA ALA A 144 2.46 -11.75 -13.32
C ALA A 144 2.73 -13.10 -14.01
N SER A 145 2.03 -14.17 -13.61
CA SER A 145 2.20 -15.51 -14.19
C SER A 145 1.82 -15.56 -15.69
N GLU A 146 0.97 -14.65 -16.14
CA GLU A 146 0.52 -14.54 -17.53
C GLU A 146 1.60 -14.01 -18.49
N SER A 147 2.70 -13.43 -17.97
CA SER A 147 3.75 -12.84 -18.81
C SER A 147 5.12 -12.92 -18.14
N THR A 148 6.08 -13.56 -18.82
CA THR A 148 7.47 -13.66 -18.34
C THR A 148 8.16 -12.30 -18.15
N ASN A 149 7.66 -11.25 -18.80
CA ASN A 149 8.20 -9.89 -18.66
C ASN A 149 7.78 -9.21 -17.34
N ARG A 150 6.76 -9.73 -16.65
CA ARG A 150 6.26 -9.23 -15.36
C ARG A 150 6.99 -9.89 -14.19
N ALA A 151 7.36 -11.17 -14.33
CA ALA A 151 7.95 -11.99 -13.28
C ALA A 151 9.14 -11.34 -12.52
N PRO A 152 10.10 -10.64 -13.16
CA PRO A 152 11.20 -10.00 -12.46
C PRO A 152 10.76 -8.90 -11.46
N PHE A 153 9.56 -8.35 -11.63
CA PHE A 153 9.06 -7.20 -10.89
C PHE A 153 8.08 -7.57 -9.78
N ILE A 154 7.67 -8.84 -9.67
CA ILE A 154 6.75 -9.35 -8.63
C ILE A 154 7.16 -8.86 -7.25
N LYS A 155 8.40 -9.15 -6.83
CA LYS A 155 8.87 -8.83 -5.48
C LYS A 155 8.87 -7.33 -5.21
N PHE A 156 9.20 -6.52 -6.23
CA PHE A 156 9.18 -5.08 -6.10
C PHE A 156 7.74 -4.58 -5.90
N THR A 157 6.80 -5.02 -6.74
CA THR A 157 5.38 -4.66 -6.63
C THR A 157 4.75 -5.13 -5.31
N GLN A 158 5.03 -6.37 -4.87
CA GLN A 158 4.59 -6.91 -3.59
C GLN A 158 5.13 -6.09 -2.40
N THR A 159 6.39 -5.63 -2.50
CA THR A 159 6.96 -4.77 -1.47
C THR A 159 6.24 -3.41 -1.43
N MET A 160 5.96 -2.82 -2.58
CA MET A 160 5.25 -1.54 -2.66
C MET A 160 3.81 -1.65 -2.14
N ILE A 161 3.06 -2.71 -2.46
CA ILE A 161 1.68 -2.87 -1.97
C ILE A 161 1.65 -3.11 -0.46
N PHE A 162 2.63 -3.85 0.06
CA PHE A 162 2.80 -4.00 1.50
C PHE A 162 3.03 -2.65 2.18
N THR A 163 3.84 -1.76 1.59
CA THR A 163 4.04 -0.39 2.10
C THR A 163 2.72 0.39 2.11
N VAL A 164 1.90 0.28 1.06
CA VAL A 164 0.57 0.90 1.00
C VAL A 164 -0.33 0.41 2.15
N ILE A 165 -0.41 -0.91 2.36
CA ILE A 165 -1.21 -1.50 3.44
C ILE A 165 -0.72 -1.03 4.80
N ARG A 166 0.59 -0.91 5.02
CA ARG A 166 1.16 -0.37 6.26
C ARG A 166 0.82 1.09 6.47
N LEU A 167 0.89 1.93 5.43
CA LEU A 167 0.49 3.33 5.51
C LEU A 167 -0.97 3.46 5.95
N PHE A 168 -1.87 2.65 5.37
CA PHE A 168 -3.27 2.62 5.81
C PHE A 168 -3.44 2.07 7.23
N SER A 169 -2.79 0.96 7.59
CA SER A 169 -2.80 0.43 8.96
C SER A 169 -2.36 1.49 9.98
N SER A 170 -1.29 2.23 9.68
CA SER A 170 -0.79 3.33 10.51
C SER A 170 -1.78 4.50 10.58
N LEU A 171 -2.40 4.87 9.45
CA LEU A 171 -3.39 5.94 9.38
C LEU A 171 -4.61 5.63 10.26
N TYR A 172 -5.20 4.45 10.11
CA TYR A 172 -6.40 4.03 10.87
C TYR A 172 -6.12 3.56 12.31
N SER A 173 -4.85 3.47 12.69
CA SER A 173 -4.43 3.19 14.06
C SER A 173 -4.09 4.45 14.84
N GLN A 174 -4.21 5.64 14.23
CA GLN A 174 -4.09 6.89 14.97
C GLN A 174 -5.14 6.92 16.10
N PRO A 175 -4.77 7.33 17.31
CA PRO A 175 -5.75 7.59 18.35
C PRO A 175 -6.71 8.66 17.83
N GLU A 176 -8.03 8.42 17.93
CA GLU A 176 -9.02 9.45 17.64
C GLU A 176 -8.65 10.70 18.45
N ASN A 177 -8.37 11.82 17.77
CA ASN A 177 -8.27 13.12 18.42
C ASN A 177 -9.66 13.45 18.96
N LYS A 178 -9.92 13.07 20.21
CA LYS A 178 -11.08 13.52 20.98
C LYS A 178 -10.93 14.97 21.41
#